data_AF-A0A372J4R6-F1
#
_entry.id   AF-A0A372J4R6-F1
#
_cell.length_a   1.000
_cell.length_b   1.000
_cell.length_c   1.000
_cell.angle_alpha   90.00
_cell.angle_beta   90.00
_cell.angle_gamma   90.00
#
_symmetry.space_group_name_H-M   'P 1'
#
loop_
_entity.id
_entity.type
_entity.pdbx_description
1 polymer ?
#
loop_
_entity_poly.entity_id
_entity_poly.type
_entity_poly.pdbx_seq_one_letter_code
_entity_poly.pdbx_strand_id
1 'polypeptide(L)'
;MSDVKVEREVTLSRQEAARWFAELAKALEGTGKVTLPSGPGDGGGTTVELRVPDEVRAEAEIEVDGDEVEIEIELSWSTGHARRPASGARSGGST
;
A
#
# COMPACT_ATOMS: atom_id res chain seq x y z
N MET A 1 0.90 11.32 -18.24
CA MET A 1 -0.04 11.80 -17.23
C MET A 1 -0.40 10.61 -16.38
N SER A 2 -0.29 10.71 -15.06
CA SER A 2 -0.90 9.71 -14.17
C SER A 2 -2.39 9.97 -14.16
N ASP A 3 -3.21 8.97 -14.48
CA ASP A 3 -4.67 9.15 -14.61
C ASP A 3 -5.34 9.59 -13.30
N VAL A 4 -4.70 9.37 -12.13
CA VAL A 4 -5.18 9.82 -10.80
C VAL A 4 -4.00 10.02 -9.82
N LYS A 5 -3.99 11.13 -9.06
CA LYS A 5 -3.14 11.34 -7.86
C LYS A 5 -4.03 11.84 -6.72
N VAL A 6 -3.90 11.24 -5.54
CA VAL A 6 -4.54 11.69 -4.29
C VAL A 6 -3.45 11.94 -3.28
N GLU A 7 -3.38 13.15 -2.74
CA GLU A 7 -2.34 13.59 -1.79
C GLU A 7 -3.02 14.21 -0.57
N ARG A 8 -2.47 13.94 0.62
CA ARG A 8 -2.95 14.48 1.91
C ARG A 8 -1.77 14.72 2.84
N GLU A 9 -1.57 15.96 3.22
CA GLU A 9 -0.63 16.38 4.24
C GLU A 9 -1.42 16.88 5.45
N VAL A 10 -1.24 16.24 6.61
CA VAL A 10 -1.91 16.60 7.87
C VAL A 10 -1.01 16.30 9.06
N THR A 11 -1.11 17.11 10.10
CA THR A 11 -0.52 16.77 11.40
C THR A 11 -1.49 15.90 12.18
N LEU A 12 -1.03 14.72 12.60
CA LEU A 12 -1.80 13.77 13.40
C LEU A 12 -1.19 13.63 14.79
N SER A 13 -2.02 13.37 15.81
CA SER A 13 -1.51 12.82 17.05
C SER A 13 -0.92 11.42 16.82
N ARG A 14 -0.02 10.99 17.72
CA ARG A 14 0.57 9.63 17.67
C ARG A 14 -0.49 8.51 17.59
N GLN A 15 -1.63 8.70 18.26
CA GLN A 15 -2.71 7.72 18.28
C GLN A 15 -3.49 7.68 16.96
N GLU A 16 -3.71 8.84 16.34
CA GLU A 16 -4.37 8.94 15.04
C GLU A 16 -3.49 8.36 13.94
N ALA A 17 -2.17 8.66 13.95
CA ALA A 17 -1.21 8.06 13.04
C ALA A 17 -1.18 6.54 13.16
N ALA A 18 -1.12 5.99 14.38
CA ALA A 18 -1.13 4.54 14.60
C ALA A 18 -2.42 3.87 14.08
N ARG A 19 -3.58 4.50 14.29
CA ARG A 19 -4.85 4.02 13.75
C ARG A 19 -4.86 4.05 12.22
N TRP A 20 -4.34 5.13 11.62
CA TRP A 20 -4.23 5.26 10.17
C TRP A 20 -3.35 4.17 9.55
N PHE A 21 -2.16 3.92 10.13
CA PHE A 21 -1.29 2.82 9.69
C PHE A 21 -1.94 1.44 9.86
N ALA A 22 -2.68 1.21 10.96
CA ALA A 22 -3.37 -0.05 11.16
C ALA A 22 -4.47 -0.30 10.12
N GLU A 23 -5.19 0.73 9.68
CA GLU A 23 -6.18 0.61 8.60
C GLU A 23 -5.50 0.32 7.25
N LEU A 24 -4.38 1.00 6.93
CA LEU A 24 -3.58 0.68 5.76
C LEU A 24 -3.08 -0.78 5.80
N ALA A 25 -2.58 -1.25 6.94
CA ALA A 25 -2.09 -2.63 7.11
C ALA A 25 -3.20 -3.66 6.89
N LYS A 26 -4.36 -3.50 7.52
CA LYS A 26 -5.52 -4.40 7.32
C LYS A 26 -5.95 -4.46 5.86
N ALA A 27 -5.92 -3.32 5.18
CA ALA A 27 -6.26 -3.21 3.78
C ALA A 27 -5.27 -3.95 2.87
N LEU A 28 -3.97 -3.95 3.20
CA LEU A 28 -2.94 -4.71 2.48
C LEU A 28 -3.05 -6.22 2.73
N GLU A 29 -3.43 -6.65 3.95
CA GLU A 29 -3.59 -8.07 4.30
C GLU A 29 -4.82 -8.75 3.66
N GLY A 30 -5.78 -7.96 3.18
CA GLY A 30 -7.08 -8.43 2.69
C GLY A 30 -7.10 -8.92 1.25
N THR A 31 -8.19 -8.63 0.53
CA THR A 31 -8.43 -9.07 -0.85
C THR A 31 -7.66 -8.27 -1.91
N GLY A 32 -6.63 -7.53 -1.49
CA GLY A 32 -5.94 -6.56 -2.32
C GLY A 32 -6.83 -5.37 -2.67
N LYS A 33 -7.74 -4.95 -1.78
CA LYS A 33 -8.51 -3.71 -1.91
C LYS A 33 -8.19 -2.81 -0.73
N VAL A 34 -7.43 -1.74 -0.99
CA VAL A 34 -7.10 -0.76 0.05
C VAL A 34 -8.11 0.36 -0.01
N THR A 35 -8.74 0.65 1.13
CA THR A 35 -9.62 1.82 1.34
C THR A 35 -8.89 2.77 2.29
N LEU A 36 -8.23 3.80 1.74
CA LEU A 36 -7.59 4.81 2.59
C LEU A 36 -8.57 5.93 2.92
N PRO A 37 -8.78 6.26 4.22
CA PRO A 37 -9.54 7.44 4.58
C PRO A 37 -8.74 8.69 4.21
N SER A 38 -9.29 9.54 3.35
CA SER A 38 -8.70 10.85 3.04
C SER A 38 -9.04 11.95 4.05
N GLY A 39 -9.68 11.62 5.20
CA GLY A 39 -10.27 12.58 6.16
C GLY A 39 -10.28 12.10 7.62
N PRO A 40 -10.38 13.00 8.63
CA PRO A 40 -10.61 12.61 10.02
C PRO A 40 -11.94 11.87 10.16
N GLY A 41 -11.98 10.97 11.15
CA GLY A 41 -13.09 10.05 11.36
C GLY A 41 -14.39 10.73 11.77
N ASP A 42 -15.23 11.05 10.79
CA ASP A 42 -16.67 11.28 10.92
C ASP A 42 -17.40 10.79 9.64
N GLY A 43 -16.99 9.65 9.08
CA GLY A 43 -17.73 9.00 7.98
C GLY A 43 -17.82 9.78 6.64
N GLY A 44 -17.06 10.86 6.45
CA GLY A 44 -17.17 11.75 5.27
C GLY A 44 -15.92 11.91 4.40
N GLY A 45 -14.84 11.15 4.66
CA GLY A 45 -13.62 11.19 3.84
C GLY A 45 -13.79 10.48 2.50
N THR A 46 -13.18 11.01 1.44
CA THR A 46 -13.06 10.30 0.16
C THR A 46 -12.25 9.03 0.37
N THR A 47 -12.77 7.92 -0.13
CA THR A 47 -12.07 6.63 -0.10
C THR A 47 -11.53 6.35 -1.48
N VAL A 48 -10.26 5.96 -1.56
CA VAL A 48 -9.66 5.41 -2.78
C VAL A 48 -9.64 3.91 -2.63
N GLU A 49 -10.21 3.18 -3.60
CA GLU A 49 -10.08 1.73 -3.69
C GLU A 49 -8.93 1.38 -4.65
N LEU A 50 -7.90 0.70 -4.15
CA LEU A 50 -6.74 0.27 -4.95
C LEU A 50 -6.67 -1.26 -5.02
N ARG A 51 -6.48 -1.81 -6.23
CA ARG A 51 -6.19 -3.23 -6.40
C ARG A 51 -4.70 -3.51 -6.17
N VAL A 52 -4.38 -4.21 -5.09
CA VAL A 52 -3.02 -4.60 -4.70
C VAL A 52 -2.78 -6.08 -5.05
N PRO A 53 -1.70 -6.41 -5.78
CA PRO A 53 -1.32 -7.80 -6.07
C PRO A 53 -0.71 -8.50 -4.84
N ASP A 54 -0.53 -9.83 -4.94
CA ASP A 54 0.08 -10.64 -3.86
C ASP A 54 1.53 -10.22 -3.52
N GLU A 55 2.23 -9.56 -4.46
CA GLU A 55 3.59 -9.07 -4.29
C GLU A 55 3.69 -7.58 -4.62
N VAL A 56 4.19 -6.79 -3.69
CA VAL A 56 4.49 -5.36 -3.86
C VAL A 56 5.98 -5.10 -3.63
N ARG A 57 6.53 -4.09 -4.31
CA ARG A 57 7.83 -3.53 -3.94
C ARG A 57 7.60 -2.51 -2.84
N ALA A 58 8.37 -2.63 -1.76
CA ALA A 58 8.31 -1.73 -0.62
C ALA A 58 9.68 -1.09 -0.37
N GLU A 59 9.68 0.22 -0.13
CA GLU A 59 10.84 0.99 0.32
C GLU A 59 10.45 1.76 1.57
N ALA A 60 11.41 1.92 2.47
CA ALA A 60 11.24 2.72 3.67
C ALA A 60 12.52 3.51 3.92
N GLU A 61 12.35 4.79 4.21
CA GLU A 61 13.43 5.70 4.57
C GLU A 61 13.13 6.28 5.94
N ILE A 62 14.18 6.41 6.75
CA ILE A 62 14.10 6.98 8.10
C ILE A 62 15.24 7.98 8.20
N GLU A 63 14.88 9.24 8.33
CA GLU A 63 15.83 10.35 8.45
C GLU A 63 15.66 11.06 9.80
N VAL A 64 16.78 11.54 10.33
CA VAL A 64 16.83 12.37 11.52
C VAL A 64 17.70 13.58 11.20
N ASP A 65 17.08 14.75 11.06
CA ASP A 65 17.77 16.03 10.83
C ASP A 65 17.42 17.03 11.94
N GLY A 66 18.43 17.46 12.70
CA GLY A 66 18.23 18.35 13.84
C GLY A 66 17.27 17.77 14.90
N ASP A 67 16.13 18.43 15.07
CA ASP A 67 15.03 18.05 15.96
C ASP A 67 13.84 17.41 15.23
N GLU A 68 14.00 17.10 13.94
CA GLU A 68 13.00 16.45 13.10
C GLU A 68 13.31 14.96 12.89
N VAL A 69 12.26 14.15 12.88
CA VAL A 69 12.32 12.72 12.51
C VAL A 69 11.31 12.51 11.41
N GLU A 70 11.78 12.01 10.28
CA GLU A 70 10.96 11.69 9.12
C GLU A 70 10.98 10.19 8.86
N ILE A 71 9.81 9.64 8.52
CA ILE A 71 9.64 8.24 8.14
C ILE A 71 8.80 8.24 6.86
N GLU A 72 9.43 7.85 5.76
CA GLU A 72 8.76 7.65 4.49
C GLU A 72 8.56 6.16 4.22
N ILE A 73 7.38 5.80 3.69
CA ILE A 73 7.07 4.44 3.26
C ILE A 73 6.48 4.51 1.86
N GLU A 74 7.17 3.92 0.89
CA GLU A 74 6.71 3.81 -0.49
C GLU A 74 6.33 2.37 -0.82
N LEU A 75 5.15 2.19 -1.41
CA LEU A 75 4.68 0.93 -1.97
C LEU A 75 4.40 1.11 -3.45
N SER A 76 5.00 0.27 -4.30
CA SER A 76 4.81 0.31 -5.75
C SER A 76 4.54 -1.07 -6.33
N TRP A 77 3.64 -1.12 -7.31
CA TRP A 77 3.30 -2.32 -8.06
C TRP A 77 2.79 -1.99 -9.46
N SER A 78 2.83 -2.98 -10.36
CA SER A 78 2.27 -2.85 -11.70
C SER A 78 0.75 -3.10 -11.69
N THR A 79 -0.01 -2.22 -12.33
CA THR A 79 -1.44 -2.44 -12.63
C THR A 79 -1.67 -3.18 -13.95
N GLY A 80 -0.59 -3.49 -14.69
CA GLY A 80 -0.62 -4.29 -15.90
C GLY A 80 -0.93 -5.76 -15.59
N HIS A 81 -1.48 -6.49 -16.57
CA HIS A 81 -1.82 -7.90 -16.41
C HIS A 81 -0.56 -8.71 -16.02
N ALA A 82 -0.54 -9.26 -14.81
CA ALA A 82 0.56 -10.12 -14.36
C ALA A 82 0.74 -11.26 -15.35
N ARG A 83 1.91 -11.34 -15.99
CA ARG A 83 2.26 -12.50 -16.81
C ARG A 83 2.31 -13.70 -15.85
N ARG A 84 1.35 -14.63 -15.97
CA ARG A 84 1.36 -15.91 -15.24
C ARG A 84 2.79 -16.46 -15.26
N PRO A 85 3.37 -16.86 -14.11
CA PRO A 85 4.59 -17.63 -14.16
C PRO A 85 4.30 -18.87 -15.01
N ALA A 86 5.13 -19.11 -16.04
CA ALA A 86 5.02 -20.31 -16.84
C ALA A 86 5.19 -21.49 -15.88
N SER A 87 4.12 -22.26 -15.68
CA SER A 87 4.19 -23.50 -14.93
C SER A 87 5.25 -24.37 -15.60
N GLY A 88 6.39 -24.54 -14.92
CA GLY A 88 7.45 -25.44 -15.34
C GLY A 88 6.84 -26.80 -15.64
N ALA A 89 7.06 -27.24 -16.88
CA ALA A 89 6.50 -28.45 -17.45
C ALA A 89 6.68 -29.67 -16.54
N ARG A 90 5.58 -30.36 -16.26
CA ARG A 90 5.63 -31.79 -15.98
C ARG A 90 6.16 -32.49 -17.23
N SER A 91 7.35 -33.08 -17.10
CA SER A 91 7.70 -34.33 -17.76
C SER A 91 8.13 -35.25 -16.61
N GLY A 92 7.46 -36.37 -16.33
CA GLY A 92 7.18 -37.45 -17.26
C GLY A 92 8.35 -38.42 -17.18
N GLY A 93 8.32 -39.33 -16.21
CA GLY A 93 9.37 -40.34 -16.00
C GLY A 93 8.81 -41.50 -15.19
N SER A 94 8.14 -42.41 -15.89
CA SER A 94 7.73 -43.73 -15.41
C SER A 94 8.81 -44.73 -15.80
N THR A 95 9.38 -45.44 -14.83
CA THR A 95 9.92 -46.81 -14.94
C THR A 95 9.98 -47.41 -13.56
#